data_AF-A0A7G9NTW2-F1
#
_entry.id   AF-A0A7G9NTW2-F1
#
_cell.length_a   1.000
_cell.length_b   1.000
_cell.length_c   1.000
_cell.angle_alpha   90.00
_cell.angle_beta   90.00
_cell.angle_gamma   90.00
#
_symmetry.space_group_name_H-M   'P 1'
#
loop_
_entity.id
_entity.type
_entity.pdbx_description
1 polymer ?
#
loop_
_entity_poly.entity_id
_entity_poly.type
_entity_poly.pdbx_seq_one_letter_code
_entity_poly.pdbx_strand_id
1 'polypeptide(L)'
;MNQPTRRSFMQGATLSVLAAGSVARISRAAEVQPAEYLVGQVVDQPPLRMSDFKLREPFGWHVAGLPPAGQDGKVIIQWPADPNETRPARMRLCLMDTRESRKLIEATLAKSGALLGQFDVRCAAQFQLYEIKLSADQAKAARREGVLLRQIEGKNNVWFLTGSAGDSGGPDVPDALHPHLLYDAPTDPMREYFKRMNSLASIQNFGWMEGCVLDGLRDLSQLADHAEMRRGLNAHLDLFFKPDGRLVAETSRMQPMDDRLNTIEATGPIAALAWERPDHAALDLAIKFWRSRNDDEDCVIDGGYTTTEGAYTIGYPMAVIARQRDDKQLAEWALKQVVVRQRRLFDGKMLQRVGRRKKDGSIDHAEPGWCRGTAWQMIGLARTCRALGDMVDTSEARRGLADLARWVAPYQLPGGLWSVFVDKPELTPDTAGSSGIAASIAIGINQGWVDPALREVPRKTLAGAKAHLTPDGYLGGGAQSNKGGRALQVSDYRVLYPMGMGLMAQLYAALQA
;
A
#
# COMPACT_ATOMS: atom_id res chain seq x y z
N MET A 1 52.44 60.68 53.07
CA MET A 1 53.30 59.59 52.54
C MET A 1 52.62 59.03 51.30
N ASN A 2 53.23 58.80 50.16
CA ASN A 2 54.48 59.22 49.51
C ASN A 2 54.27 58.78 48.04
N GLN A 3 54.49 59.63 47.03
CA GLN A 3 54.88 59.13 45.69
C GLN A 3 56.32 58.55 45.79
N PRO A 4 56.92 57.79 44.82
CA PRO A 4 56.67 57.72 43.37
C PRO A 4 57.05 56.39 42.63
N THR A 5 57.10 56.46 41.28
CA THR A 5 58.14 55.93 40.35
C THR A 5 58.05 54.60 39.57
N ARG A 6 58.53 54.75 38.31
CA ARG A 6 58.80 53.87 37.16
C ARG A 6 59.93 52.81 37.36
N ARG A 7 60.02 51.91 36.35
CA ARG A 7 61.14 51.02 35.90
C ARG A 7 61.12 49.62 36.55
N SER A 8 61.46 48.50 35.91
CA SER A 8 62.32 48.14 34.75
C SER A 8 61.95 46.69 34.29
N PHE A 9 61.80 46.40 33.00
CA PHE A 9 62.77 45.81 32.04
C PHE A 9 63.13 44.30 32.18
N MET A 10 63.11 43.64 31.01
CA MET A 10 63.77 42.41 30.53
C MET A 10 63.17 41.01 30.75
N GLN A 11 62.61 40.51 29.63
CA GLN A 11 62.96 39.27 28.92
C GLN A 11 62.95 37.94 29.68
N GLY A 12 61.99 37.09 29.32
CA GLY A 12 61.97 35.65 29.55
C GLY A 12 61.11 34.96 28.49
N ALA A 13 61.71 34.05 27.74
CA ALA A 13 61.24 33.53 26.45
C ALA A 13 60.01 32.59 26.49
N THR A 14 59.29 32.60 25.35
CA THR A 14 58.61 31.48 24.65
C THR A 14 57.62 30.57 25.39
N LEU A 15 56.35 30.61 24.96
CA LEU A 15 55.72 29.46 24.28
C LEU A 15 54.39 29.86 23.61
N SER A 16 54.26 29.41 22.37
CA SER A 16 53.19 29.66 21.41
C SER A 16 51.85 29.03 21.84
N VAL A 17 50.75 29.78 21.73
CA VAL A 17 49.42 29.19 21.51
C VAL A 17 48.73 30.00 20.41
N LEU A 18 48.63 29.37 19.24
CA LEU A 18 47.75 29.77 18.14
C LEU A 18 46.30 29.66 18.60
N ALA A 19 45.63 30.79 18.84
CA ALA A 19 44.18 30.82 18.99
C ALA A 19 43.55 30.75 17.59
N ALA A 20 43.22 29.54 17.15
CA ALA A 20 42.42 29.32 15.96
C ALA A 20 40.98 29.82 16.21
N GLY A 21 40.61 30.89 15.50
CA GLY A 21 39.24 31.39 15.45
C GLY A 21 38.32 30.35 14.82
N SER A 22 37.60 29.62 15.66
CA SER A 22 36.56 28.68 15.25
C SER A 22 35.24 29.44 15.20
N VAL A 23 34.94 30.08 14.07
CA VAL A 23 33.58 30.54 13.79
C VAL A 23 32.73 29.29 13.63
N ALA A 24 31.95 28.96 14.65
CA ALA A 24 30.92 27.94 14.58
C ALA A 24 29.97 28.28 13.43
N ARG A 25 30.12 27.60 12.29
CA ARG A 25 29.08 27.54 11.27
C ARG A 25 27.91 26.81 11.91
N ILE A 26 26.96 27.58 12.42
CA ILE A 26 25.61 27.08 12.68
C ILE A 26 25.11 26.58 11.32
N SER A 27 25.10 25.27 11.09
CA SER A 27 24.42 24.74 9.93
C SER A 27 22.95 25.08 10.10
N ARG A 28 22.41 25.93 9.22
CA ARG A 28 20.96 26.03 9.07
C ARG A 28 20.50 24.61 8.73
N ALA A 29 19.67 24.02 9.59
CA ALA A 29 18.91 22.83 9.21
C ALA A 29 18.22 23.14 7.87
N ALA A 30 18.39 22.26 6.89
CA ALA A 30 17.76 22.45 5.59
C ALA A 30 16.24 22.56 5.80
N GLU A 31 15.64 23.61 5.26
CA GLU A 31 14.21 23.84 5.37
C GLU A 31 13.46 22.70 4.66
N VAL A 32 12.50 22.09 5.35
CA VAL A 32 11.71 20.98 4.81
C VAL A 32 10.85 21.48 3.66
N GLN A 33 10.96 20.84 2.50
CA GLN A 33 10.22 21.19 1.29
C GLN A 33 9.14 20.15 0.97
N PRO A 34 8.03 20.52 0.31
CA PRO A 34 7.10 19.55 -0.23
C PRO A 34 7.74 18.73 -1.34
N ALA A 35 7.26 17.50 -1.55
CA ALA A 35 7.67 16.70 -2.70
C ALA A 35 7.25 17.36 -4.02
N GLU A 36 8.18 17.44 -4.96
CA GLU A 36 7.98 18.11 -6.25
C GLU A 36 7.88 17.08 -7.38
N TYR A 37 6.74 17.08 -8.07
CA TYR A 37 6.47 16.22 -9.22
C TYR A 37 6.59 17.03 -10.50
N LEU A 38 7.62 16.77 -11.29
CA LEU A 38 7.67 17.28 -12.66
C LEU A 38 6.96 16.28 -13.57
N VAL A 39 5.69 16.55 -13.85
CA VAL A 39 4.83 15.72 -14.71
C VAL A 39 5.34 15.76 -16.16
N GLY A 40 5.46 14.58 -16.76
CA GLY A 40 5.83 14.37 -18.15
C GLY A 40 4.61 14.15 -19.03
N GLN A 41 4.72 14.56 -20.29
CA GLN A 41 3.72 14.38 -21.33
C GLN A 41 4.17 13.31 -22.32
N VAL A 42 3.28 12.39 -22.64
CA VAL A 42 3.50 11.44 -23.75
C VAL A 42 3.30 12.17 -25.08
N VAL A 43 4.35 12.21 -25.90
CA VAL A 43 4.35 12.93 -27.20
C VAL A 43 4.40 12.01 -28.42
N ASP A 44 4.76 10.74 -28.22
CA ASP A 44 4.76 9.70 -29.24
C ASP A 44 4.38 8.39 -28.56
N GLN A 45 3.43 7.65 -29.13
CA GLN A 45 3.01 6.35 -28.64
C GLN A 45 2.39 5.50 -29.76
N PRO A 46 2.40 4.17 -29.63
CA PRO A 46 1.70 3.29 -30.56
C PRO A 46 0.19 3.49 -30.41
N PRO A 47 -0.61 3.24 -31.46
CA PRO A 47 -2.06 3.38 -31.44
C PRO A 47 -2.75 2.19 -30.73
N LEU A 48 -2.27 1.83 -29.54
CA LEU A 48 -2.81 0.74 -28.73
C LEU A 48 -3.90 1.26 -27.79
N ARG A 49 -5.05 0.59 -27.74
CA ARG A 49 -6.15 0.92 -26.81
C ARG A 49 -6.48 -0.27 -25.91
N MET A 50 -6.70 -0.04 -24.62
CA MET A 50 -7.11 -1.09 -23.69
C MET A 50 -8.42 -1.78 -24.12
N SER A 51 -9.34 -1.04 -24.76
CA SER A 51 -10.62 -1.56 -25.28
C SER A 51 -10.43 -2.70 -26.27
N ASP A 52 -9.37 -2.66 -27.08
CA ASP A 52 -9.09 -3.68 -28.11
C ASP A 52 -8.80 -5.06 -27.47
N PHE A 53 -8.47 -5.06 -26.17
CA PHE A 53 -8.17 -6.25 -25.37
C PHE A 53 -9.26 -6.57 -24.35
N LYS A 54 -10.44 -5.95 -24.46
CA LYS A 54 -11.56 -6.06 -23.50
C LYS A 54 -11.20 -5.58 -22.08
N LEU A 55 -10.27 -4.64 -21.99
CA LEU A 55 -9.87 -3.98 -20.75
C LEU A 55 -10.49 -2.58 -20.71
N ARG A 56 -10.69 -2.04 -19.51
CA ARG A 56 -11.21 -0.67 -19.32
C ARG A 56 -10.17 0.24 -18.69
N GLU A 57 -10.05 1.44 -19.27
CA GLU A 57 -9.35 2.57 -18.67
C GLU A 57 -10.09 3.01 -17.40
N PRO A 58 -9.45 3.00 -16.22
CA PRO A 58 -10.13 3.29 -14.97
C PRO A 58 -10.54 4.76 -14.91
N PHE A 59 -11.77 5.03 -14.45
CA PHE A 59 -12.26 6.38 -14.12
C PHE A 59 -12.25 7.42 -15.25
N GLY A 60 -12.06 6.99 -16.51
CA GLY A 60 -11.83 7.92 -17.64
C GLY A 60 -10.40 8.43 -17.75
N TRP A 61 -9.46 7.81 -17.03
CA TRP A 61 -8.03 8.13 -17.10
C TRP A 61 -7.36 7.42 -18.28
N HIS A 62 -6.58 8.17 -19.04
CA HIS A 62 -5.84 7.69 -20.19
C HIS A 62 -4.59 6.91 -19.80
N VAL A 63 -4.35 5.84 -20.56
CA VAL A 63 -3.11 5.06 -20.48
C VAL A 63 -2.32 5.13 -21.78
N ALA A 64 -1.01 4.96 -21.69
CA ALA A 64 -0.16 4.62 -22.82
C ALA A 64 0.15 3.12 -22.82
N GLY A 65 0.22 2.53 -24.01
CA GLY A 65 0.53 1.12 -24.22
C GLY A 65 1.92 0.91 -24.83
N LEU A 66 2.72 0.02 -24.24
CA LEU A 66 3.90 -0.55 -24.87
C LEU A 66 3.57 -1.95 -25.40
N PRO A 67 3.84 -2.26 -26.67
CA PRO A 67 3.63 -3.61 -27.20
C PRO A 67 4.63 -4.60 -26.60
N PRO A 68 4.41 -5.91 -26.78
CA PRO A 68 5.28 -6.95 -26.25
C PRO A 68 6.71 -6.86 -26.80
N ALA A 69 7.64 -7.51 -26.10
CA ALA A 69 9.03 -7.60 -26.55
C ALA A 69 9.12 -8.25 -27.95
N GLY A 70 9.95 -7.67 -28.81
CA GLY A 70 10.12 -8.12 -30.19
C GLY A 70 9.10 -7.57 -31.19
N GLN A 71 8.11 -6.78 -30.74
CA GLN A 71 7.25 -6.01 -31.63
C GLN A 71 7.72 -4.54 -31.67
N ASP A 72 7.60 -3.92 -32.85
CA ASP A 72 7.94 -2.52 -33.01
C ASP A 72 6.93 -1.63 -32.27
N GLY A 73 7.45 -0.82 -31.37
CA GLY A 73 6.71 0.21 -30.66
C GLY A 73 7.53 0.83 -29.55
N LYS A 74 7.23 2.09 -29.25
CA LYS A 74 7.91 2.90 -28.25
C LYS A 74 6.95 3.94 -27.73
N VAL A 75 7.15 4.40 -26.51
CA VAL A 75 6.50 5.60 -25.99
C VAL A 75 7.58 6.63 -25.69
N ILE A 76 7.40 7.88 -26.11
CA ILE A 76 8.29 8.99 -25.78
C ILE A 76 7.58 9.93 -24.81
N ILE A 77 8.22 10.16 -23.67
CA ILE A 77 7.78 11.13 -22.66
C ILE A 77 8.70 12.34 -22.72
N GLN A 78 8.11 13.53 -22.70
CA GLN A 78 8.82 14.81 -22.60
C GLN A 78 8.41 15.56 -21.34
N TRP A 79 9.33 16.37 -20.83
CA TRP A 79 9.07 17.22 -19.67
C TRP A 79 9.30 18.68 -20.06
N PRO A 80 8.67 19.63 -19.35
CA PRO A 80 9.00 21.04 -19.49
C PRO A 80 10.50 21.27 -19.32
N ALA A 81 11.06 22.12 -20.18
CA ALA A 81 12.47 22.48 -20.10
C ALA A 81 12.72 23.36 -18.86
N ASP A 82 13.72 22.99 -18.06
CA ASP A 82 14.39 23.90 -17.14
C ASP A 82 15.87 23.45 -17.08
N PRO A 83 16.78 24.19 -17.72
CA PRO A 83 18.17 23.79 -17.84
C PRO A 83 18.96 23.96 -16.53
N ASN A 84 18.37 24.63 -15.52
CA ASN A 84 19.05 24.99 -14.27
C ASN A 84 18.85 23.96 -13.16
N GLU A 85 17.92 23.01 -13.33
CA GLU A 85 17.72 21.94 -12.37
C GLU A 85 18.83 20.88 -12.49
N THR A 86 19.55 20.65 -11.38
CA THR A 86 20.72 19.75 -11.31
C THR A 86 20.62 18.73 -10.19
N ARG A 87 19.43 18.51 -9.62
CA ARG A 87 19.23 17.50 -8.58
C ARG A 87 19.05 16.11 -9.22
N PRO A 88 19.55 15.05 -8.55
CA PRO A 88 19.12 13.68 -8.85
C PRO A 88 17.60 13.56 -8.77
N ALA A 89 17.04 12.62 -9.50
CA ALA A 89 15.60 12.40 -9.54
C ALA A 89 15.26 10.92 -9.62
N ARG A 90 14.01 10.59 -9.32
CA ARG A 90 13.41 9.30 -9.61
C ARG A 90 12.48 9.47 -10.77
N MET A 91 12.69 8.70 -11.84
CA MET A 91 11.68 8.57 -12.87
C MET A 91 10.68 7.51 -12.44
N ARG A 92 9.40 7.88 -12.39
CA ARG A 92 8.33 6.99 -11.95
C ARG A 92 7.27 6.80 -13.01
N LEU A 93 6.75 5.57 -13.05
CA LEU A 93 5.61 5.16 -13.85
C LEU A 93 4.58 4.48 -12.94
N CYS A 94 3.30 4.84 -13.11
CA CYS A 94 2.18 4.14 -12.48
C CYS A 94 1.64 3.08 -13.45
N LEU A 95 1.95 1.81 -13.19
CA LEU A 95 1.58 0.70 -14.06
C LEU A 95 0.20 0.15 -13.74
N MET A 96 -0.44 -0.41 -14.77
CA MET A 96 -1.68 -1.17 -14.66
C MET A 96 -1.40 -2.67 -14.43
N ASP A 97 -2.44 -3.48 -14.20
CA ASP A 97 -2.28 -4.91 -13.85
C ASP A 97 -1.54 -5.70 -14.95
N THR A 98 -0.54 -6.48 -14.55
CA THR A 98 0.07 -7.51 -15.39
C THR A 98 0.20 -8.81 -14.59
N ARG A 99 -0.09 -9.94 -15.23
CA ARG A 99 0.01 -11.28 -14.62
C ARG A 99 1.28 -12.03 -14.99
N GLU A 100 2.14 -11.40 -15.77
CA GLU A 100 3.39 -12.04 -16.17
C GLU A 100 4.39 -12.07 -15.02
N SER A 101 5.16 -13.16 -14.97
CA SER A 101 6.20 -13.37 -13.97
C SER A 101 7.27 -12.29 -14.03
N ARG A 102 7.57 -11.78 -15.23
CA ARG A 102 8.53 -10.70 -15.44
C ARG A 102 8.30 -9.98 -16.77
N LYS A 103 8.47 -8.66 -16.74
CA LYS A 103 8.65 -7.77 -17.88
C LYS A 103 9.80 -6.83 -17.59
N LEU A 104 10.54 -6.46 -18.63
CA LEU A 104 11.56 -5.42 -18.55
C LEU A 104 11.20 -4.29 -19.51
N ILE A 105 11.14 -3.09 -18.96
CA ILE A 105 10.93 -1.86 -19.72
C ILE A 105 12.24 -1.08 -19.67
N GLU A 106 12.86 -0.90 -20.82
CA GLU A 106 14.07 -0.09 -20.96
C GLU A 106 13.70 1.39 -21.12
N ALA A 107 14.41 2.26 -20.40
CA ALA A 107 14.34 3.70 -20.54
C ALA A 107 15.66 4.23 -21.12
N THR A 108 15.58 4.87 -22.29
CA THR A 108 16.72 5.52 -22.94
C THR A 108 16.41 6.97 -23.24
N LEU A 109 17.45 7.80 -23.41
CA LEU A 109 17.27 9.17 -23.89
C LEU A 109 16.75 9.15 -25.34
N ALA A 110 15.67 9.87 -25.62
CA ALA A 110 14.97 9.75 -26.91
C ALA A 110 15.77 10.27 -28.11
N LYS A 111 16.79 11.12 -27.90
CA LYS A 111 17.65 11.66 -28.97
C LYS A 111 18.99 10.91 -29.06
N SER A 112 19.74 10.83 -27.96
CA SER A 112 21.07 10.19 -27.96
C SER A 112 21.04 8.67 -27.86
N GLY A 113 19.93 8.07 -27.42
CA GLY A 113 19.80 6.63 -27.19
C GLY A 113 20.54 6.13 -25.94
N ALA A 114 21.11 7.02 -25.11
CA ALA A 114 21.84 6.60 -23.91
C ALA A 114 20.90 5.94 -22.89
N LEU A 115 21.35 4.83 -22.29
CA LEU A 115 20.58 4.09 -21.29
C LEU A 115 20.46 4.88 -19.98
N LEU A 116 19.23 5.02 -19.50
CA LEU A 116 18.93 5.58 -18.18
C LEU A 116 18.74 4.49 -17.13
N GLY A 117 18.07 3.39 -17.50
CA GLY A 117 17.82 2.27 -16.62
C GLY A 117 16.72 1.35 -17.15
N GLN A 118 16.29 0.42 -16.31
CA GLN A 118 15.25 -0.55 -16.62
C GLN A 118 14.26 -0.68 -15.46
N PHE A 119 12.97 -0.74 -15.77
CA PHE A 119 11.93 -1.11 -14.82
C PHE A 119 11.73 -2.63 -14.85
N ASP A 120 12.05 -3.31 -13.74
CA ASP A 120 11.74 -4.74 -13.56
C ASP A 120 10.34 -4.89 -12.97
N VAL A 121 9.41 -5.33 -13.81
CA VAL A 121 7.98 -5.39 -13.49
C VAL A 121 7.54 -6.85 -13.38
N ARG A 122 7.16 -7.27 -12.17
CA ARG A 122 6.73 -8.64 -11.88
C ARG A 122 5.34 -8.62 -11.29
N CYS A 123 4.38 -9.26 -11.97
CA CYS A 123 3.01 -9.45 -11.48
C CYS A 123 2.35 -8.17 -10.92
N ALA A 124 2.56 -7.02 -11.58
CA ALA A 124 2.11 -5.74 -11.07
C ALA A 124 0.60 -5.70 -10.82
N ALA A 125 0.19 -5.03 -9.76
CA ALA A 125 -1.20 -4.64 -9.57
C ALA A 125 -1.49 -3.31 -10.27
N GLN A 126 -2.77 -3.03 -10.51
CA GLN A 126 -3.18 -1.74 -11.04
C GLN A 126 -2.90 -0.63 -10.02
N PHE A 127 -2.41 0.51 -10.52
CA PHE A 127 -1.96 1.66 -9.75
C PHE A 127 -0.66 1.45 -8.94
N GLN A 128 0.16 0.49 -9.36
CA GLN A 128 1.44 0.23 -8.70
C GLN A 128 2.55 1.12 -9.28
N LEU A 129 3.33 1.73 -8.40
CA LEU A 129 4.43 2.63 -8.79
C LEU A 129 5.73 1.86 -8.99
N TYR A 130 6.41 2.18 -10.08
CA TYR A 130 7.72 1.67 -10.45
C TYR A 130 8.67 2.82 -10.64
N GLU A 131 9.91 2.67 -10.20
CA GLU A 131 10.91 3.73 -10.27
C GLU A 131 12.27 3.25 -10.76
N ILE A 132 12.97 4.13 -11.44
CA ILE A 132 14.41 4.08 -11.63
C ILE A 132 15.03 5.37 -11.07
N LYS A 133 16.22 5.25 -10.48
CA LYS A 133 16.97 6.41 -9.98
C LYS A 133 17.81 6.98 -11.12
N LEU A 134 17.76 8.29 -11.27
CA LEU A 134 18.56 9.05 -12.23
C LEU A 134 19.56 9.92 -11.47
N SER A 135 20.80 9.92 -11.93
CA SER A 135 21.76 10.95 -11.53
C SER A 135 21.27 12.35 -11.96
N ALA A 136 21.87 13.39 -11.40
CA ALA A 136 21.63 14.77 -11.82
C ALA A 136 21.76 14.96 -13.34
N ASP A 137 22.83 14.43 -13.93
CA ASP A 137 23.08 14.54 -15.37
C ASP A 137 22.05 13.76 -16.19
N GLN A 138 21.67 12.57 -15.73
CA GLN A 138 20.63 11.77 -16.37
C GLN A 138 19.26 12.46 -16.30
N ALA A 139 18.87 13.03 -15.16
CA ALA A 139 17.63 13.77 -15.00
C ALA A 139 17.60 15.02 -15.89
N LYS A 140 18.70 15.77 -15.95
CA LYS A 140 18.86 16.92 -16.85
C LYS A 140 18.76 16.52 -18.32
N ALA A 141 19.42 15.42 -18.71
CA ALA A 141 19.38 14.91 -20.08
C ALA A 141 17.97 14.40 -20.46
N ALA A 142 17.30 13.70 -19.54
CA ALA A 142 15.93 13.21 -19.73
C ALA A 142 14.96 14.35 -20.06
N ARG A 143 15.10 15.52 -19.42
CA ARG A 143 14.29 16.71 -19.74
C ARG A 143 14.61 17.32 -21.10
N ARG A 144 15.89 17.41 -21.45
CA ARG A 144 16.35 18.01 -22.72
C ARG A 144 15.99 17.15 -23.93
N GLU A 145 16.06 15.84 -23.78
CA GLU A 145 15.96 14.89 -24.88
C GLU A 145 14.60 14.19 -24.93
N GLY A 146 13.90 14.10 -23.79
CA GLY A 146 12.81 13.16 -23.58
C GLY A 146 13.34 11.77 -23.25
N VAL A 147 12.45 10.90 -22.79
CA VAL A 147 12.74 9.50 -22.49
C VAL A 147 11.91 8.61 -23.40
N LEU A 148 12.59 7.70 -24.09
CA LEU A 148 12.00 6.63 -24.88
C LEU A 148 11.87 5.39 -23.99
N LEU A 149 10.67 4.86 -23.91
CA LEU A 149 10.36 3.59 -23.25
C LEU A 149 10.12 2.49 -24.30
N ARG A 150 10.71 1.32 -24.06
CA ARG A 150 10.48 0.11 -24.86
C ARG A 150 10.42 -1.11 -23.96
N GLN A 151 9.46 -2.01 -24.22
CA GLN A 151 9.45 -3.33 -23.59
C GLN A 151 10.48 -4.24 -24.26
N ILE A 152 11.47 -4.70 -23.51
CA ILE A 152 12.54 -5.59 -24.01
C ILE A 152 12.39 -7.04 -23.53
N GLU A 153 11.54 -7.28 -22.53
CA GLU A 153 11.15 -8.63 -22.07
C GLU A 153 9.67 -8.64 -21.70
N GLY A 154 8.96 -9.73 -22.01
CA GLY A 154 7.54 -9.94 -21.70
C GLY A 154 6.65 -10.12 -22.95
N LYS A 155 5.53 -10.82 -22.79
CA LYS A 155 4.67 -11.33 -23.87
C LYS A 155 3.40 -10.54 -24.13
N ASN A 156 2.89 -9.81 -23.13
CA ASN A 156 1.72 -8.94 -23.29
C ASN A 156 2.13 -7.47 -23.20
N ASN A 157 1.21 -6.60 -23.60
CA ASN A 157 1.38 -5.15 -23.50
C ASN A 157 1.61 -4.70 -22.04
N VAL A 158 2.38 -3.63 -21.87
CA VAL A 158 2.41 -2.86 -20.63
C VAL A 158 1.53 -1.62 -20.80
N TRP A 159 0.76 -1.31 -19.76
CA TRP A 159 -0.05 -0.09 -19.71
C TRP A 159 0.37 0.74 -18.51
N PHE A 160 0.45 2.06 -18.68
CA PHE A 160 0.73 3.00 -17.60
C PHE A 160 -0.08 4.28 -17.74
N LEU A 161 -0.43 4.90 -16.61
CA LEU A 161 -1.24 6.13 -16.61
C LEU A 161 -0.47 7.29 -17.23
N THR A 162 -1.20 8.15 -17.94
CA THR A 162 -0.65 9.33 -18.63
C THR A 162 -1.40 10.61 -18.33
N GLY A 163 -2.69 10.55 -17.98
CA GLY A 163 -3.48 11.69 -17.55
C GLY A 163 -4.98 11.43 -17.63
N SER A 164 -5.79 12.48 -17.48
CA SER A 164 -7.26 12.39 -17.62
C SER A 164 -7.72 12.69 -19.04
N ALA A 165 -8.84 12.09 -19.45
CA ALA A 165 -9.61 12.59 -20.58
C ALA A 165 -10.25 13.91 -20.16
N GLY A 166 -9.64 15.04 -20.56
CA GLY A 166 -9.99 16.40 -20.08
C GLY A 166 -11.48 16.74 -20.06
N ASP A 167 -12.28 16.17 -20.99
CA ASP A 167 -13.72 16.45 -21.12
C ASP A 167 -14.63 15.32 -20.59
N SER A 168 -14.07 14.27 -19.98
CA SER A 168 -14.83 13.07 -19.55
C SER A 168 -15.67 13.26 -18.28
N GLY A 169 -15.54 14.40 -17.60
CA GLY A 169 -16.23 14.69 -16.33
C GLY A 169 -15.76 13.85 -15.13
N GLY A 170 -14.73 13.01 -15.29
CA GLY A 170 -14.05 12.30 -14.20
C GLY A 170 -13.05 13.19 -13.45
N PRO A 171 -12.57 12.77 -12.27
CA PRO A 171 -11.56 13.52 -11.54
C PRO A 171 -10.20 13.49 -12.25
N ASP A 172 -9.37 14.50 -11.98
CA ASP A 172 -8.01 14.54 -12.50
C ASP A 172 -7.14 13.42 -11.92
N VAL A 173 -6.24 12.90 -12.75
CA VAL A 173 -5.17 12.00 -12.29
C VAL A 173 -4.24 12.80 -11.36
N PRO A 174 -3.93 12.31 -10.15
CA PRO A 174 -2.94 12.93 -9.29
C PRO A 174 -1.56 12.97 -9.95
N ASP A 175 -0.82 14.08 -9.82
CA ASP A 175 0.54 14.24 -10.36
C ASP A 175 1.47 13.05 -10.05
N ALA A 176 1.33 12.48 -8.84
CA ALA A 176 2.12 11.34 -8.39
C ALA A 176 1.87 10.03 -9.17
N LEU A 177 0.78 9.95 -9.94
CA LEU A 177 0.42 8.80 -10.77
C LEU A 177 0.71 9.03 -12.26
N HIS A 178 1.00 10.26 -12.67
CA HIS A 178 1.53 10.53 -14.01
C HIS A 178 2.94 9.96 -14.18
N PRO A 179 3.44 9.80 -15.41
CA PRO A 179 4.86 9.67 -15.66
C PRO A 179 5.55 10.95 -15.19
N HIS A 180 6.46 10.86 -14.23
CA HIS A 180 7.05 12.05 -13.63
C HIS A 180 8.53 11.85 -13.25
N LEU A 181 9.21 12.99 -13.08
CA LEU A 181 10.46 13.07 -12.35
C LEU A 181 10.16 13.60 -10.94
N LEU A 182 10.52 12.82 -9.92
CA LEU A 182 10.48 13.23 -8.51
C LEU A 182 11.89 13.62 -8.10
N TYR A 183 12.14 14.90 -7.86
CA TYR A 183 13.46 15.39 -7.46
C TYR A 183 13.77 15.04 -6.01
N ASP A 184 15.03 14.71 -5.75
CA ASP A 184 15.51 14.54 -4.39
C ASP A 184 15.47 15.90 -3.67
N ALA A 185 14.74 15.96 -2.56
CA ALA A 185 14.59 17.14 -1.72
C ALA A 185 14.54 16.73 -0.23
N PRO A 186 14.94 17.60 0.70
CA PRO A 186 14.77 17.36 2.12
C PRO A 186 13.27 17.50 2.49
N THR A 187 12.50 16.43 2.33
CA THR A 187 11.08 16.38 2.66
C THR A 187 10.85 15.85 4.08
N ASP A 188 9.59 15.93 4.55
CA ASP A 188 9.09 15.15 5.69
C ASP A 188 8.23 14.00 5.14
N PRO A 189 8.78 12.76 5.08
CA PRO A 189 8.07 11.63 4.50
C PRO A 189 6.75 11.29 5.18
N MET A 190 6.60 11.55 6.49
CA MET A 190 5.33 11.30 7.19
C MET A 190 4.28 12.34 6.84
N ARG A 191 4.69 13.61 6.74
CA ARG A 191 3.79 14.67 6.26
C ARG A 191 3.34 14.41 4.82
N GLU A 192 4.26 14.00 3.95
CA GLU A 192 3.91 13.61 2.57
C GLU A 192 3.03 12.35 2.54
N TYR A 193 3.28 11.36 3.40
CA TYR A 193 2.46 10.15 3.52
C TYR A 193 0.99 10.51 3.80
N PHE A 194 0.73 11.41 4.77
CA PHE A 194 -0.63 11.86 5.06
C PHE A 194 -1.26 12.62 3.90
N LYS A 195 -0.49 13.45 3.18
CA LYS A 195 -0.98 14.11 1.96
C LYS A 195 -1.36 13.10 0.89
N ARG A 196 -0.56 12.05 0.67
CA ARG A 196 -0.86 10.98 -0.31
C ARG A 196 -2.09 10.19 0.09
N MET A 197 -2.19 9.80 1.37
CA MET A 197 -3.37 9.13 1.93
C MET A 197 -4.63 9.98 1.71
N ASN A 198 -4.61 11.28 2.02
CA ASN A 198 -5.77 12.16 1.85
C ASN A 198 -6.03 12.58 0.38
N SER A 199 -5.65 11.77 -0.59
CA SER A 199 -5.79 12.06 -2.02
C SER A 199 -5.92 10.77 -2.82
N LEU A 200 -6.41 10.90 -4.06
CA LEU A 200 -6.46 9.78 -5.01
C LEU A 200 -5.08 9.23 -5.39
N ALA A 201 -3.96 9.82 -4.94
CA ALA A 201 -2.62 9.27 -5.15
C ALA A 201 -2.44 7.90 -4.49
N SER A 202 -3.27 7.57 -3.48
CA SER A 202 -3.27 6.27 -2.84
C SER A 202 -4.30 5.27 -3.41
N ILE A 203 -5.01 5.63 -4.49
CA ILE A 203 -6.06 4.79 -5.11
C ILE A 203 -5.53 3.40 -5.46
N GLN A 204 -6.35 2.38 -5.24
CA GLN A 204 -6.09 1.00 -5.61
C GLN A 204 -7.23 0.43 -6.46
N ASN A 205 -6.98 -0.73 -7.07
CA ASN A 205 -8.06 -1.47 -7.73
C ASN A 205 -9.12 -1.90 -6.71
N PHE A 206 -10.38 -1.83 -7.12
CA PHE A 206 -11.52 -2.27 -6.33
C PHE A 206 -11.33 -3.70 -5.81
N GLY A 207 -11.47 -3.85 -4.50
CA GLY A 207 -11.28 -5.10 -3.78
C GLY A 207 -10.42 -4.91 -2.55
N TRP A 208 -9.74 -5.97 -2.12
CA TRP A 208 -9.00 -5.99 -0.86
C TRP A 208 -7.95 -4.87 -0.74
N MET A 209 -7.29 -4.50 -1.85
CA MET A 209 -6.27 -3.45 -1.86
C MET A 209 -6.89 -2.10 -1.52
N GLU A 210 -7.98 -1.74 -2.19
CA GLU A 210 -8.70 -0.50 -1.92
C GLU A 210 -9.37 -0.53 -0.54
N GLY A 211 -9.87 -1.68 -0.09
CA GLY A 211 -10.36 -1.88 1.27
C GLY A 211 -9.32 -1.49 2.34
N CYS A 212 -8.05 -1.83 2.13
CA CYS A 212 -6.97 -1.43 3.05
C CYS A 212 -6.81 0.09 3.17
N VAL A 213 -6.86 0.78 2.03
CA VAL A 213 -6.69 2.24 1.95
C VAL A 213 -7.90 2.95 2.56
N LEU A 214 -9.11 2.53 2.19
CA LEU A 214 -10.37 3.07 2.73
C LEU A 214 -10.46 2.91 4.26
N ASP A 215 -10.13 1.73 4.78
CA ASP A 215 -10.11 1.51 6.24
C ASP A 215 -9.04 2.35 6.94
N GLY A 216 -7.88 2.54 6.31
CA GLY A 216 -6.83 3.43 6.81
C GLY A 216 -7.28 4.88 6.87
N LEU A 217 -7.89 5.39 5.80
CA LEU A 217 -8.47 6.74 5.74
C LEU A 217 -9.54 6.94 6.79
N ARG A 218 -10.44 5.95 6.92
CA ARG A 218 -11.50 5.97 7.91
C ARG A 218 -10.95 6.01 9.33
N ASP A 219 -10.01 5.14 9.67
CA ASP A 219 -9.44 5.10 11.02
C ASP A 219 -8.67 6.40 11.36
N LEU A 220 -7.89 6.95 10.41
CA LEU A 220 -7.23 8.25 10.59
C LEU A 220 -8.25 9.38 10.79
N SER A 221 -9.38 9.37 10.05
CA SER A 221 -10.41 10.40 10.18
C SER A 221 -11.09 10.46 11.55
N GLN A 222 -10.91 9.43 12.39
CA GLN A 222 -11.42 9.42 13.76
C GLN A 222 -10.48 10.12 14.74
N LEU A 223 -9.24 10.41 14.34
CA LEU A 223 -8.31 11.19 15.13
C LEU A 223 -8.57 12.68 14.93
N ALA A 224 -8.56 13.46 16.01
CA ALA A 224 -8.84 14.90 15.96
C ALA A 224 -7.93 15.65 14.98
N ASP A 225 -6.62 15.34 14.98
CA ASP A 225 -5.61 15.99 14.14
C ASP A 225 -5.62 15.52 12.67
N HIS A 226 -6.47 14.56 12.32
CA HIS A 226 -6.57 13.97 10.99
C HIS A 226 -8.01 13.84 10.48
N ALA A 227 -8.96 14.59 11.06
CA ALA A 227 -10.37 14.54 10.69
C ALA A 227 -10.60 14.82 9.19
N GLU A 228 -9.71 15.58 8.55
CA GLU A 228 -9.75 15.89 7.12
C GLU A 228 -9.56 14.67 6.20
N MET A 229 -9.07 13.53 6.73
CA MET A 229 -8.92 12.27 5.99
C MET A 229 -10.26 11.72 5.47
N ARG A 230 -11.37 12.15 6.08
CA ARG A 230 -12.72 11.81 5.60
C ARG A 230 -12.99 12.33 4.19
N ARG A 231 -12.29 13.40 3.76
CA ARG A 231 -12.39 13.90 2.37
C ARG A 231 -11.78 12.91 1.38
N GLY A 232 -10.55 12.45 1.65
CA GLY A 232 -9.92 11.39 0.86
C GLY A 232 -10.76 10.12 0.81
N LEU A 233 -11.30 9.69 1.97
CA LEU A 233 -12.19 8.52 2.04
C LEU A 233 -13.37 8.64 1.07
N ASN A 234 -14.08 9.77 1.07
CA ASN A 234 -15.23 9.98 0.19
C ASN A 234 -14.83 10.08 -1.28
N ALA A 235 -13.73 10.78 -1.59
CA ALA A 235 -13.22 10.89 -2.96
C ALA A 235 -12.91 9.51 -3.57
N HIS A 236 -12.33 8.60 -2.79
CA HIS A 236 -12.11 7.21 -3.21
C HIS A 236 -13.42 6.44 -3.43
N LEU A 237 -14.39 6.56 -2.51
CA LEU A 237 -15.68 5.89 -2.66
C LEU A 237 -16.43 6.36 -3.92
N ASP A 238 -16.38 7.65 -4.24
CA ASP A 238 -17.07 8.24 -5.40
C ASP A 238 -16.53 7.74 -6.76
N LEU A 239 -15.29 7.24 -6.79
CA LEU A 239 -14.73 6.59 -7.97
C LEU A 239 -15.45 5.30 -8.34
N PHE A 240 -15.96 4.56 -7.36
CA PHE A 240 -16.57 3.24 -7.56
C PHE A 240 -18.09 3.23 -7.36
N PHE A 241 -18.59 3.98 -6.37
CA PHE A 241 -20.00 3.99 -5.99
C PHE A 241 -20.66 5.28 -6.46
N LYS A 242 -21.47 5.16 -7.50
CA LYS A 242 -22.04 6.31 -8.21
C LYS A 242 -23.29 6.84 -7.49
N PRO A 243 -23.61 8.14 -7.65
CA PRO A 243 -24.78 8.75 -7.00
C PRO A 243 -26.12 8.09 -7.37
N ASP A 244 -26.20 7.42 -8.52
CA ASP A 244 -27.37 6.64 -8.96
C ASP A 244 -27.46 5.23 -8.32
N GLY A 245 -26.57 4.93 -7.36
CA GLY A 245 -26.51 3.67 -6.63
C GLY A 245 -25.71 2.56 -7.33
N ARG A 246 -25.14 2.83 -8.51
CA ARG A 246 -24.39 1.83 -9.27
C ARG A 246 -22.98 1.62 -8.73
N LEU A 247 -22.51 0.37 -8.83
CA LEU A 247 -21.11 0.03 -8.68
C LEU A 247 -20.45 0.04 -10.06
N VAL A 248 -19.44 0.87 -10.26
CA VAL A 248 -18.62 0.89 -11.48
C VAL A 248 -17.19 0.53 -11.09
N ALA A 249 -16.75 -0.66 -11.48
CA ALA A 249 -15.44 -1.18 -11.09
C ALA A 249 -14.90 -2.20 -12.08
N GLU A 250 -13.61 -2.49 -12.01
CA GLU A 250 -12.94 -3.51 -12.80
C GLU A 250 -12.52 -4.69 -11.93
N THR A 251 -12.50 -5.88 -12.51
CA THR A 251 -11.87 -7.04 -11.88
C THR A 251 -10.38 -6.78 -11.63
N SER A 252 -9.74 -7.66 -10.86
CA SER A 252 -8.27 -7.65 -10.72
C SER A 252 -7.51 -7.86 -12.04
N ARG A 253 -8.19 -8.11 -13.17
CA ARG A 253 -7.63 -8.20 -14.52
C ARG A 253 -8.08 -7.04 -15.42
N MET A 254 -8.55 -5.93 -14.85
CA MET A 254 -9.01 -4.72 -15.56
C MET A 254 -10.19 -4.90 -16.52
N GLN A 255 -10.90 -6.03 -16.41
CA GLN A 255 -12.15 -6.24 -17.13
C GLN A 255 -13.30 -5.57 -16.37
N PRO A 256 -14.24 -4.88 -17.02
CA PRO A 256 -15.41 -4.30 -16.37
C PRO A 256 -16.17 -5.31 -15.50
N MET A 257 -16.65 -4.86 -14.35
CA MET A 257 -17.48 -5.63 -13.44
C MET A 257 -18.58 -4.79 -12.78
N ASP A 258 -19.17 -3.89 -13.55
CA ASP A 258 -20.23 -3.01 -13.06
C ASP A 258 -21.39 -3.81 -12.48
N ASP A 259 -21.89 -3.36 -11.32
CA ASP A 259 -23.03 -3.91 -10.59
C ASP A 259 -22.90 -5.42 -10.26
N ARG A 260 -21.65 -5.91 -10.18
CA ARG A 260 -21.35 -7.31 -9.81
C ARG A 260 -20.08 -7.43 -8.97
N LEU A 261 -19.97 -8.56 -8.27
CA LEU A 261 -18.79 -8.99 -7.52
C LEU A 261 -18.33 -10.35 -8.05
N ASN A 262 -17.02 -10.52 -8.27
CA ASN A 262 -16.48 -11.70 -8.97
C ASN A 262 -15.69 -12.66 -8.07
N THR A 263 -15.10 -12.19 -6.97
CA THR A 263 -14.32 -13.00 -6.03
C THR A 263 -14.56 -12.52 -4.60
N ILE A 264 -14.20 -13.36 -3.61
CA ILE A 264 -14.30 -12.98 -2.20
C ILE A 264 -13.40 -11.80 -1.81
N GLU A 265 -12.40 -11.51 -2.64
CA GLU A 265 -11.49 -10.38 -2.47
C GLU A 265 -12.13 -9.05 -2.91
N ALA A 266 -13.20 -9.08 -3.73
CA ALA A 266 -13.86 -7.89 -4.25
C ALA A 266 -14.74 -7.18 -3.19
N THR A 267 -14.92 -7.76 -1.99
CA THR A 267 -15.80 -7.19 -0.96
C THR A 267 -15.10 -6.31 0.08
N GLY A 268 -13.79 -6.07 -0.06
CA GLY A 268 -13.04 -5.18 0.84
C GLY A 268 -13.64 -3.78 1.01
N PRO A 269 -13.97 -3.05 -0.07
CA PRO A 269 -14.50 -1.68 0.02
C PRO A 269 -15.89 -1.57 0.68
N ILE A 270 -16.61 -2.69 0.81
CA ILE A 270 -17.97 -2.74 1.35
C ILE A 270 -18.03 -2.28 2.81
N ALA A 271 -16.98 -2.55 3.62
CA ALA A 271 -16.96 -2.09 5.01
C ALA A 271 -16.98 -0.56 5.12
N ALA A 272 -16.11 0.11 4.36
CA ALA A 272 -16.05 1.57 4.35
C ALA A 272 -17.32 2.18 3.78
N LEU A 273 -17.87 1.59 2.70
CA LEU A 273 -19.16 2.00 2.16
C LEU A 273 -20.27 1.89 3.21
N ALA A 274 -20.35 0.77 3.95
CA ALA A 274 -21.38 0.58 4.96
C ALA A 274 -21.28 1.59 6.10
N TRP A 275 -20.07 1.97 6.52
CA TRP A 275 -19.88 3.02 7.53
C TRP A 275 -20.31 4.41 7.05
N GLU A 276 -20.00 4.77 5.79
CA GLU A 276 -20.23 6.13 5.28
C GLU A 276 -21.61 6.29 4.62
N ARG A 277 -22.16 5.23 4.03
CA ARG A 277 -23.37 5.21 3.20
C ARG A 277 -24.17 3.92 3.46
N PRO A 278 -24.76 3.75 4.67
CA PRO A 278 -25.40 2.51 5.10
C PRO A 278 -26.62 2.08 4.27
N ASP A 279 -27.19 2.99 3.49
CA ASP A 279 -28.36 2.75 2.63
C ASP A 279 -28.00 2.44 1.16
N HIS A 280 -26.71 2.35 0.81
CA HIS A 280 -26.28 2.15 -0.57
C HIS A 280 -26.61 0.74 -1.09
N ALA A 281 -27.17 0.64 -2.31
CA ALA A 281 -27.65 -0.62 -2.90
C ALA A 281 -26.55 -1.70 -3.07
N ALA A 282 -25.29 -1.29 -3.26
CA ALA A 282 -24.15 -2.21 -3.34
C ALA A 282 -23.93 -3.06 -2.07
N LEU A 283 -24.48 -2.67 -0.92
CA LEU A 283 -24.43 -3.50 0.29
C LEU A 283 -25.28 -4.78 0.12
N ASP A 284 -26.44 -4.68 -0.51
CA ASP A 284 -27.29 -5.85 -0.81
C ASP A 284 -26.67 -6.75 -1.87
N LEU A 285 -25.97 -6.15 -2.84
CA LEU A 285 -25.16 -6.88 -3.81
C LEU A 285 -24.11 -7.77 -3.12
N ALA A 286 -23.42 -7.24 -2.10
CA ALA A 286 -22.44 -7.99 -1.31
C ALA A 286 -23.08 -9.16 -0.55
N ILE A 287 -24.21 -8.92 0.13
CA ILE A 287 -24.94 -9.99 0.86
C ILE A 287 -25.37 -11.10 -0.11
N LYS A 288 -25.94 -10.73 -1.27
CA LYS A 288 -26.34 -11.70 -2.29
C LYS A 288 -25.16 -12.52 -2.80
N PHE A 289 -24.01 -11.86 -3.03
CA PHE A 289 -22.78 -12.53 -3.46
C PHE A 289 -22.27 -13.53 -2.42
N TRP A 290 -22.25 -13.17 -1.14
CA TRP A 290 -21.81 -14.08 -0.08
C TRP A 290 -22.73 -15.30 0.05
N ARG A 291 -24.05 -15.11 -0.06
CA ARG A 291 -25.04 -16.19 0.00
C ARG A 291 -24.91 -17.21 -1.13
N SER A 292 -24.27 -16.85 -2.24
CA SER A 292 -24.05 -17.78 -3.36
C SER A 292 -22.75 -18.57 -3.24
N ARG A 293 -22.01 -18.45 -2.12
CA ARG A 293 -20.64 -18.96 -1.99
C ARG A 293 -20.32 -19.62 -0.65
N ASN A 294 -21.31 -19.93 0.17
CA ASN A 294 -21.08 -20.62 1.43
C ASN A 294 -20.90 -22.13 1.25
N ASP A 295 -20.10 -22.72 2.13
CA ASP A 295 -20.05 -24.16 2.34
C ASP A 295 -21.08 -24.63 3.38
N ASP A 296 -20.98 -25.90 3.79
CA ASP A 296 -21.86 -26.56 4.75
C ASP A 296 -21.70 -26.07 6.20
N GLU A 297 -20.66 -25.30 6.51
CA GLU A 297 -20.46 -24.62 7.80
C GLU A 297 -20.81 -23.12 7.72
N ASP A 298 -21.51 -22.70 6.66
CA ASP A 298 -21.82 -21.31 6.33
C ASP A 298 -20.58 -20.42 6.12
N CYS A 299 -19.40 -20.99 5.90
CA CYS A 299 -18.20 -20.24 5.59
C CYS A 299 -18.21 -19.85 4.11
N VAL A 300 -18.13 -18.55 3.82
CA VAL A 300 -18.05 -18.06 2.43
C VAL A 300 -16.69 -18.42 1.87
N ILE A 301 -16.64 -19.21 0.80
CA ILE A 301 -15.42 -19.74 0.19
C ILE A 301 -15.28 -19.33 -1.28
N ASP A 302 -14.09 -19.50 -1.84
CA ASP A 302 -13.83 -19.31 -3.27
C ASP A 302 -13.19 -20.58 -3.84
N GLY A 303 -13.79 -21.18 -4.88
CA GLY A 303 -13.24 -22.36 -5.55
C GLY A 303 -13.00 -23.59 -4.65
N GLY A 304 -13.71 -23.74 -3.53
CA GLY A 304 -13.49 -24.83 -2.55
C GLY A 304 -12.41 -24.55 -1.51
N TYR A 305 -11.86 -23.33 -1.49
CA TYR A 305 -10.79 -22.91 -0.60
C TYR A 305 -11.33 -21.99 0.49
N THR A 306 -10.93 -22.28 1.73
CA THR A 306 -10.94 -21.34 2.85
C THR A 306 -9.61 -20.61 2.86
N THR A 307 -9.63 -19.28 2.95
CA THR A 307 -8.39 -18.49 2.98
C THR A 307 -8.45 -17.44 4.09
N THR A 308 -7.29 -17.02 4.59
CA THR A 308 -7.21 -15.98 5.63
C THR A 308 -7.69 -14.61 5.14
N GLU A 309 -7.58 -14.31 3.85
CA GLU A 309 -8.09 -13.07 3.23
C GLU A 309 -9.56 -12.83 3.59
N GLY A 310 -10.38 -13.89 3.54
CA GLY A 310 -11.81 -13.79 3.81
C GLY A 310 -12.17 -13.39 5.24
N ALA A 311 -11.25 -13.52 6.21
CA ALA A 311 -11.50 -12.96 7.54
C ALA A 311 -11.63 -11.43 7.48
N TYR A 312 -10.79 -10.78 6.66
CA TYR A 312 -10.80 -9.33 6.48
C TYR A 312 -11.72 -8.87 5.35
N THR A 313 -11.81 -9.59 4.22
CA THR A 313 -12.61 -9.14 3.08
C THR A 313 -14.08 -9.55 3.16
N ILE A 314 -14.45 -10.51 4.02
CA ILE A 314 -15.84 -10.97 4.18
C ILE A 314 -16.32 -10.73 5.61
N GLY A 315 -15.67 -11.35 6.60
CA GLY A 315 -16.12 -11.30 7.99
C GLY A 315 -16.28 -9.88 8.50
N TYR A 316 -15.28 -9.03 8.28
CA TYR A 316 -15.33 -7.63 8.70
C TYR A 316 -16.41 -6.80 7.96
N PRO A 317 -16.48 -6.73 6.61
CA PRO A 317 -17.54 -6.00 5.94
C PRO A 317 -18.95 -6.49 6.30
N MET A 318 -19.13 -7.79 6.46
CA MET A 318 -20.41 -8.38 6.90
C MET A 318 -20.79 -7.90 8.31
N ALA A 319 -19.82 -7.86 9.24
CA ALA A 319 -20.04 -7.33 10.58
C ALA A 319 -20.40 -5.84 10.61
N VAL A 320 -19.81 -5.04 9.72
CA VAL A 320 -20.16 -3.62 9.61
C VAL A 320 -21.59 -3.45 9.11
N ILE A 321 -21.99 -4.17 8.06
CA ILE A 321 -23.38 -4.12 7.57
C ILE A 321 -24.34 -4.58 8.67
N ALA A 322 -24.00 -5.67 9.37
CA ALA A 322 -24.80 -6.16 10.50
C ALA A 322 -25.01 -5.06 11.55
N ARG A 323 -23.93 -4.39 11.96
CA ARG A 323 -23.99 -3.28 12.92
C ARG A 323 -24.85 -2.12 12.44
N GLN A 324 -24.69 -1.71 11.18
CA GLN A 324 -25.43 -0.58 10.61
C GLN A 324 -26.92 -0.86 10.47
N ARG A 325 -27.30 -2.12 10.22
CA ARG A 325 -28.68 -2.54 10.03
C ARG A 325 -29.33 -3.14 11.28
N ASP A 326 -28.59 -3.19 12.40
CA ASP A 326 -28.97 -3.94 13.61
C ASP A 326 -29.39 -5.40 13.32
N ASP A 327 -28.72 -6.05 12.36
CA ASP A 327 -29.05 -7.39 11.88
C ASP A 327 -28.26 -8.44 12.65
N LYS A 328 -28.89 -9.05 13.67
CA LYS A 328 -28.27 -10.08 14.50
C LYS A 328 -27.93 -11.35 13.72
N GLN A 329 -28.72 -11.76 12.72
CA GLN A 329 -28.42 -12.97 11.95
C GLN A 329 -27.18 -12.75 11.09
N LEU A 330 -27.05 -11.56 10.49
CA LEU A 330 -25.85 -11.18 9.76
C LEU A 330 -24.64 -11.04 10.69
N ALA A 331 -24.83 -10.59 11.92
CA ALA A 331 -23.77 -10.53 12.94
C ALA A 331 -23.24 -11.92 13.31
N GLU A 332 -24.14 -12.89 13.55
CA GLU A 332 -23.77 -14.28 13.81
C GLU A 332 -23.04 -14.91 12.61
N TRP A 333 -23.50 -14.61 11.39
CA TRP A 333 -22.85 -15.08 10.18
C TRP A 333 -21.46 -14.46 9.96
N ALA A 334 -21.30 -13.18 10.26
CA ALA A 334 -20.01 -12.48 10.22
C ALA A 334 -19.01 -13.09 11.20
N LEU A 335 -19.45 -13.38 12.42
CA LEU A 335 -18.62 -14.05 13.43
C LEU A 335 -18.19 -15.45 12.97
N LYS A 336 -19.09 -16.23 12.35
CA LYS A 336 -18.72 -17.53 11.76
C LYS A 336 -17.58 -17.40 10.76
N GLN A 337 -17.55 -16.34 9.95
CA GLN A 337 -16.50 -16.16 8.93
C GLN A 337 -15.09 -16.13 9.52
N VAL A 338 -14.90 -15.50 10.68
CA VAL A 338 -13.58 -15.37 11.30
C VAL A 338 -13.25 -16.57 12.20
N VAL A 339 -14.24 -17.12 12.91
CA VAL A 339 -14.06 -18.28 13.81
C VAL A 339 -13.79 -19.56 13.03
N VAL A 340 -14.56 -19.86 11.99
CA VAL A 340 -14.36 -21.07 11.18
C VAL A 340 -13.01 -21.02 10.48
N ARG A 341 -12.61 -19.87 9.93
CA ARG A 341 -11.27 -19.68 9.36
C ARG A 341 -10.17 -19.92 10.38
N GLN A 342 -10.30 -19.35 11.58
CA GLN A 342 -9.33 -19.56 12.65
C GLN A 342 -9.15 -21.05 12.95
N ARG A 343 -10.24 -21.78 13.17
CA ARG A 343 -10.20 -23.23 13.49
C ARG A 343 -9.60 -24.06 12.35
N ARG A 344 -9.91 -23.71 11.09
CA ARG A 344 -9.43 -24.46 9.90
C ARG A 344 -7.97 -24.18 9.57
N LEU A 345 -7.48 -22.98 9.88
CA LEU A 345 -6.20 -22.47 9.37
C LEU A 345 -5.12 -22.33 10.44
N PHE A 346 -5.47 -22.34 11.72
CA PHE A 346 -4.52 -22.23 12.82
C PHE A 346 -4.63 -23.41 13.78
N ASP A 347 -3.54 -24.16 13.91
CA ASP A 347 -3.45 -25.33 14.81
C ASP A 347 -2.82 -25.01 16.17
N GLY A 348 -2.60 -23.72 16.47
CA GLY A 348 -1.88 -23.25 17.65
C GLY A 348 -0.36 -23.20 17.50
N LYS A 349 0.20 -23.69 16.39
CA LYS A 349 1.65 -23.74 16.12
C LYS A 349 2.03 -23.01 14.85
N MET A 350 1.19 -23.06 13.83
CA MET A 350 1.43 -22.42 12.53
C MET A 350 0.12 -22.01 11.88
N LEU A 351 0.05 -20.76 11.42
CA LEU A 351 -1.06 -20.32 10.59
C LEU A 351 -0.81 -20.68 9.12
N GLN A 352 -1.82 -21.30 8.51
CA GLN A 352 -1.86 -21.65 7.09
C GLN A 352 -2.67 -20.59 6.35
N ARG A 353 -2.17 -20.08 5.22
CA ARG A 353 -2.97 -19.09 4.46
C ARG A 353 -4.22 -19.72 3.86
N VAL A 354 -4.08 -20.93 3.31
CA VAL A 354 -5.13 -21.60 2.54
C VAL A 354 -5.41 -22.97 3.13
N GLY A 355 -6.69 -23.33 3.18
CA GLY A 355 -7.19 -24.66 3.52
C GLY A 355 -8.20 -25.12 2.47
N ARG A 356 -7.98 -26.30 1.88
CA ARG A 356 -8.94 -26.95 0.98
C ARG A 356 -9.54 -28.17 1.64
N ARG A 357 -10.85 -28.14 1.90
CA ARG A 357 -11.55 -29.28 2.48
C ARG A 357 -11.70 -30.40 1.44
N LYS A 358 -11.27 -31.61 1.81
CA LYS A 358 -11.47 -32.83 1.03
C LYS A 358 -12.84 -33.45 1.33
N LYS A 359 -13.24 -34.41 0.49
CA LYS A 359 -14.48 -35.18 0.67
C LYS A 359 -14.52 -35.97 1.98
N ASP A 360 -13.36 -36.37 2.51
CA ASP A 360 -13.23 -37.11 3.77
C ASP A 360 -13.23 -36.18 5.01
N GLY A 361 -13.39 -34.88 4.82
CA GLY A 361 -13.41 -33.88 5.90
C GLY A 361 -12.03 -33.35 6.30
N SER A 362 -10.92 -33.95 5.82
CA SER A 362 -9.58 -33.42 6.06
C SER A 362 -9.32 -32.13 5.27
N ILE A 363 -8.31 -31.35 5.67
CA ILE A 363 -7.97 -30.08 5.04
C ILE A 363 -6.54 -30.14 4.53
N ASP A 364 -6.35 -29.88 3.23
CA ASP A 364 -5.02 -29.61 2.67
C ASP A 364 -4.64 -28.15 2.92
N HIS A 365 -3.47 -27.95 3.53
CA HIS A 365 -2.96 -26.62 3.82
C HIS A 365 -1.87 -26.17 2.87
N ALA A 366 -1.79 -24.86 2.64
CA ALA A 366 -0.74 -24.25 1.84
C ALA A 366 -0.30 -22.88 2.40
N GLU A 367 0.95 -22.54 2.06
CA GLU A 367 1.60 -21.26 2.39
C GLU A 367 1.65 -20.96 3.91
N PRO A 368 2.29 -21.86 4.71
CA PRO A 368 2.44 -21.66 6.14
C PRO A 368 3.22 -20.39 6.45
N GLY A 369 2.77 -19.65 7.46
CA GLY A 369 3.49 -18.51 8.02
C GLY A 369 3.58 -17.31 7.10
N TRP A 370 2.82 -17.24 5.99
CA TRP A 370 2.87 -16.08 5.10
C TRP A 370 2.45 -14.80 5.83
N CYS A 371 3.34 -13.81 5.90
CA CYS A 371 3.18 -12.61 6.73
C CYS A 371 1.88 -11.86 6.46
N ARG A 372 1.56 -11.62 5.18
CA ARG A 372 0.32 -10.96 4.80
C ARG A 372 -0.92 -11.84 5.01
N GLY A 373 -0.77 -13.17 4.93
CA GLY A 373 -1.82 -14.12 5.29
C GLY A 373 -2.18 -14.04 6.77
N THR A 374 -1.15 -13.94 7.63
CA THR A 374 -1.31 -13.67 9.07
C THR A 374 -1.98 -12.33 9.33
N ALA A 375 -1.57 -11.28 8.62
CA ALA A 375 -2.20 -9.98 8.72
C ALA A 375 -3.71 -10.06 8.44
N TRP A 376 -4.13 -10.74 7.37
CA TRP A 376 -5.55 -10.87 7.02
C TRP A 376 -6.39 -11.58 8.07
N GLN A 377 -5.88 -12.68 8.62
CA GLN A 377 -6.59 -13.39 9.68
C GLN A 377 -6.73 -12.52 10.93
N MET A 378 -5.63 -11.90 11.38
CA MET A 378 -5.63 -11.11 12.61
C MET A 378 -6.46 -9.84 12.48
N ILE A 379 -6.34 -9.10 11.38
CA ILE A 379 -7.04 -7.83 11.20
C ILE A 379 -8.52 -8.05 10.94
N GLY A 380 -8.87 -9.15 10.25
CA GLY A 380 -10.24 -9.62 10.10
C GLY A 380 -10.89 -9.92 11.45
N LEU A 381 -10.22 -10.68 12.32
CA LEU A 381 -10.69 -10.96 13.68
C LEU A 381 -10.89 -9.67 14.48
N ALA A 382 -9.86 -8.82 14.54
CA ALA A 382 -9.89 -7.58 15.33
C ALA A 382 -11.01 -6.65 14.89
N ARG A 383 -11.13 -6.40 13.58
CA ARG A 383 -12.15 -5.49 13.04
C ARG A 383 -13.57 -6.07 13.12
N THR A 384 -13.74 -7.36 12.86
CA THR A 384 -15.04 -8.05 13.03
C THR A 384 -15.51 -7.93 14.47
N CYS A 385 -14.68 -8.25 15.45
CA CYS A 385 -15.04 -8.13 16.87
C CYS A 385 -15.38 -6.68 17.24
N ARG A 386 -14.60 -5.70 16.76
CA ARG A 386 -14.82 -4.27 17.03
C ARG A 386 -16.15 -3.78 16.46
N ALA A 387 -16.49 -4.17 15.24
CA ALA A 387 -17.75 -3.80 14.60
C ALA A 387 -18.95 -4.45 15.28
N LEU A 388 -18.86 -5.75 15.60
CA LEU A 388 -19.94 -6.51 16.24
C LEU A 388 -20.21 -6.07 17.69
N GLY A 389 -19.21 -5.56 18.41
CA GLY A 389 -19.36 -5.14 19.81
C GLY A 389 -20.09 -6.21 20.64
N ASP A 390 -21.22 -5.82 21.23
CA ASP A 390 -22.06 -6.68 22.08
C ASP A 390 -23.28 -7.30 21.34
N MET A 391 -23.38 -7.20 20.01
CA MET A 391 -24.50 -7.80 19.26
C MET A 391 -24.55 -9.32 19.38
N VAL A 392 -23.38 -9.94 19.49
CA VAL A 392 -23.16 -11.38 19.60
C VAL A 392 -21.95 -11.65 20.50
N ASP A 393 -21.87 -12.84 21.10
CA ASP A 393 -20.69 -13.22 21.89
C ASP A 393 -19.46 -13.42 21.00
N THR A 394 -18.53 -12.47 21.06
CA THR A 394 -17.29 -12.48 20.28
C THR A 394 -16.11 -13.09 21.04
N SER A 395 -16.33 -13.69 22.21
CA SER A 395 -15.27 -14.17 23.12
C SER A 395 -14.33 -15.18 22.46
N GLU A 396 -14.83 -16.08 21.63
CA GLU A 396 -13.99 -17.04 20.90
C GLU A 396 -13.06 -16.35 19.90
N ALA A 397 -13.60 -15.42 19.10
CA ALA A 397 -12.81 -14.68 18.12
C ALA A 397 -11.76 -13.78 18.80
N ARG A 398 -12.11 -13.14 19.93
CA ARG A 398 -11.16 -12.35 20.75
C ARG A 398 -10.02 -13.23 21.29
N ARG A 399 -10.31 -14.44 21.78
CA ARG A 399 -9.27 -15.41 22.18
C ARG A 399 -8.40 -15.82 21.00
N GLY A 400 -8.99 -16.11 19.84
CA GLY A 400 -8.24 -16.44 18.62
C GLY A 400 -7.27 -15.33 18.20
N LEU A 401 -7.66 -14.07 18.32
CA LEU A 401 -6.77 -12.92 18.09
C LEU A 401 -5.62 -12.88 19.09
N ALA A 402 -5.91 -13.07 20.39
CA ALA A 402 -4.90 -13.11 21.45
C ALA A 402 -3.89 -14.25 21.25
N ASP A 403 -4.35 -15.42 20.83
CA ASP A 403 -3.50 -16.59 20.55
C ASP A 403 -2.56 -16.31 19.37
N LEU A 404 -3.08 -15.74 18.28
CA LEU A 404 -2.25 -15.34 17.14
C LEU A 404 -1.25 -14.24 17.51
N ALA A 405 -1.65 -13.26 18.32
CA ALA A 405 -0.75 -12.20 18.78
C ALA A 405 0.43 -12.77 19.59
N ARG A 406 0.16 -13.70 20.53
CA ARG A 406 1.20 -14.38 21.30
C ARG A 406 2.09 -15.27 20.44
N TRP A 407 1.52 -15.93 19.43
CA TRP A 407 2.27 -16.77 18.49
C TRP A 407 3.18 -15.96 17.57
N VAL A 408 2.68 -14.85 17.01
CA VAL A 408 3.41 -14.10 15.96
C VAL A 408 4.46 -13.14 16.53
N ALA A 409 4.24 -12.60 17.73
CA ALA A 409 5.10 -11.58 18.32
C ALA A 409 6.58 -12.00 18.47
N PRO A 410 6.91 -13.24 18.88
CA PRO A 410 8.30 -13.71 18.97
C PRO A 410 9.07 -13.74 17.65
N TYR A 411 8.36 -13.73 16.51
CA TYR A 411 8.97 -13.72 15.18
C TYR A 411 9.33 -12.32 14.67
N GLN A 412 9.01 -11.25 15.43
CA GLN A 412 9.35 -9.89 15.03
C GLN A 412 10.88 -9.72 14.93
N LEU A 413 11.36 -9.24 13.79
CA LEU A 413 12.78 -8.98 13.56
C LEU A 413 13.26 -7.76 14.37
N PRO A 414 14.57 -7.60 14.59
CA PRO A 414 15.12 -6.46 15.32
C PRO A 414 14.70 -5.09 14.74
N GLY A 415 14.49 -4.99 13.42
CA GLY A 415 14.00 -3.79 12.74
C GLY A 415 12.50 -3.50 12.92
N GLY A 416 11.79 -4.32 13.72
CA GLY A 416 10.36 -4.14 14.02
C GLY A 416 9.41 -4.76 13.00
N LEU A 417 9.91 -5.29 11.89
CA LEU A 417 9.10 -5.93 10.84
C LEU A 417 9.13 -7.46 10.95
N TRP A 418 8.27 -8.14 10.20
CA TRP A 418 8.34 -9.59 9.96
C TRP A 418 8.82 -9.86 8.53
N SER A 419 9.61 -10.93 8.39
CA SER A 419 9.93 -11.55 7.10
C SER A 419 8.65 -11.94 6.34
N VAL A 420 8.72 -12.00 5.01
CA VAL A 420 7.58 -12.38 4.14
C VAL A 420 6.93 -13.73 4.52
N PHE A 421 7.70 -14.63 5.14
CA PHE A 421 7.19 -15.75 5.93
C PHE A 421 7.70 -15.59 7.36
N VAL A 422 6.81 -15.46 8.34
CA VAL A 422 7.13 -14.99 9.70
C VAL A 422 8.12 -15.91 10.43
N ASP A 423 8.12 -17.21 10.13
CA ASP A 423 9.01 -18.20 10.75
C ASP A 423 10.38 -18.31 10.04
N LYS A 424 10.63 -17.48 9.02
CA LYS A 424 11.84 -17.49 8.19
C LYS A 424 12.58 -16.14 8.29
N PRO A 425 13.29 -15.88 9.40
CA PRO A 425 13.91 -14.58 9.66
C PRO A 425 14.97 -14.18 8.63
N GLU A 426 15.50 -15.13 7.87
CA GLU A 426 16.47 -14.91 6.80
C GLU A 426 15.85 -14.27 5.54
N LEU A 427 14.52 -14.32 5.37
CA LEU A 427 13.85 -13.76 4.21
C LEU A 427 13.58 -12.26 4.37
N THR A 428 13.58 -11.55 3.24
CA THR A 428 13.36 -10.11 3.24
C THR A 428 12.01 -9.74 3.90
N PRO A 429 11.97 -8.71 4.77
CA PRO A 429 10.74 -8.23 5.40
C PRO A 429 9.62 -7.83 4.42
N ASP A 430 8.37 -7.90 4.88
CA ASP A 430 7.20 -7.35 4.19
C ASP A 430 6.57 -6.25 5.05
N THR A 431 6.71 -4.98 4.63
CA THR A 431 6.17 -3.83 5.38
C THR A 431 4.64 -3.85 5.45
N ALA A 432 3.96 -4.35 4.42
CA ALA A 432 2.50 -4.39 4.38
C ALA A 432 1.93 -5.41 5.37
N GLY A 433 2.39 -6.67 5.27
CA GLY A 433 1.99 -7.73 6.21
C GLY A 433 2.34 -7.37 7.66
N SER A 434 3.53 -6.83 7.89
CA SER A 434 3.96 -6.37 9.23
C SER A 434 3.01 -5.31 9.79
N SER A 435 2.65 -4.31 8.98
CA SER A 435 1.74 -3.24 9.40
C SER A 435 0.37 -3.77 9.79
N GLY A 436 -0.19 -4.72 9.03
CA GLY A 436 -1.49 -5.32 9.36
C GLY A 436 -1.46 -6.21 10.62
N ILE A 437 -0.39 -6.99 10.83
CA ILE A 437 -0.18 -7.76 12.07
C ILE A 437 -0.15 -6.80 13.27
N ALA A 438 0.70 -5.77 13.19
CA ALA A 438 0.87 -4.79 14.25
C ALA A 438 -0.42 -4.00 14.54
N ALA A 439 -1.16 -3.58 13.49
CA ALA A 439 -2.43 -2.89 13.66
C ALA A 439 -3.42 -3.76 14.46
N SER A 440 -3.46 -5.05 14.17
CA SER A 440 -4.34 -6.00 14.86
C SER A 440 -3.98 -6.16 16.34
N ILE A 441 -2.68 -6.20 16.66
CA ILE A 441 -2.19 -6.23 18.04
C ILE A 441 -2.55 -4.93 18.76
N ALA A 442 -2.32 -3.77 18.15
CA ALA A 442 -2.66 -2.47 18.74
C ALA A 442 -4.17 -2.33 19.00
N ILE A 443 -5.01 -2.67 18.02
CA ILE A 443 -6.48 -2.70 18.18
C ILE A 443 -6.87 -3.63 19.33
N GLY A 444 -6.32 -4.86 19.36
CA GLY A 444 -6.60 -5.83 20.40
C GLY A 444 -6.21 -5.35 21.81
N ILE A 445 -5.08 -4.64 21.94
CA ILE A 445 -4.64 -4.07 23.23
C ILE A 445 -5.60 -2.97 23.68
N ASN A 446 -5.97 -2.04 22.79
CA ASN A 446 -6.86 -0.93 23.14
C ASN A 446 -8.26 -1.40 23.52
N GLN A 447 -8.69 -2.54 22.97
CA GLN A 447 -9.98 -3.17 23.30
C GLN A 447 -9.90 -4.12 24.51
N GLY A 448 -8.71 -4.32 25.10
CA GLY A 448 -8.50 -5.22 26.23
C GLY A 448 -8.55 -6.71 25.89
N TRP A 449 -8.40 -7.08 24.60
CA TRP A 449 -8.44 -8.48 24.14
C TRP A 449 -7.06 -9.13 24.06
N VAL A 450 -6.02 -8.32 23.84
CA VAL A 450 -4.62 -8.77 23.69
C VAL A 450 -3.80 -8.29 24.88
N ASP A 451 -2.84 -9.10 25.31
CA ASP A 451 -1.96 -8.80 26.45
C ASP A 451 -1.23 -7.46 26.25
N PRO A 452 -1.40 -6.49 27.18
CA PRO A 452 -0.71 -5.21 27.12
C PRO A 452 0.83 -5.31 27.18
N ALA A 453 1.41 -6.45 27.57
CA ALA A 453 2.85 -6.69 27.48
C ALA A 453 3.38 -6.59 26.04
N LEU A 454 2.52 -6.77 25.03
CA LEU A 454 2.88 -6.67 23.62
C LEU A 454 2.89 -5.24 23.07
N ARG A 455 2.67 -4.19 23.88
CA ARG A 455 2.58 -2.78 23.42
C ARG A 455 3.77 -2.28 22.60
N GLU A 456 4.97 -2.78 22.85
CA GLU A 456 6.17 -2.36 22.11
C GLU A 456 6.23 -2.95 20.69
N VAL A 457 5.54 -4.07 20.44
CA VAL A 457 5.51 -4.73 19.12
C VAL A 457 4.96 -3.79 18.04
N PRO A 458 3.76 -3.19 18.17
CA PRO A 458 3.25 -2.28 17.15
C PRO A 458 4.06 -0.99 17.03
N ARG A 459 4.63 -0.46 18.13
CA ARG A 459 5.49 0.74 18.09
C ARG A 459 6.76 0.53 17.27
N LYS A 460 7.45 -0.59 17.50
CA LYS A 460 8.62 -1.00 16.71
C LYS A 460 8.26 -1.18 15.24
N THR A 461 7.10 -1.78 14.97
CA THR A 461 6.63 -1.98 13.59
C THR A 461 6.38 -0.65 12.89
N LEU A 462 5.74 0.32 13.55
CA LEU A 462 5.52 1.64 12.97
C LEU A 462 6.85 2.35 12.68
N ALA A 463 7.83 2.26 13.59
CA ALA A 463 9.17 2.80 13.38
C ALA A 463 9.88 2.13 12.18
N GLY A 464 9.80 0.80 12.09
CA GLY A 464 10.34 0.03 10.96
C GLY A 464 9.69 0.42 9.64
N ALA A 465 8.36 0.53 9.58
CA ALA A 465 7.63 0.93 8.37
C ALA A 465 7.98 2.36 7.93
N LYS A 466 8.09 3.30 8.87
CA LYS A 466 8.50 4.70 8.60
C LYS A 466 9.86 4.79 7.90
N ALA A 467 10.79 3.88 8.20
CA ALA A 467 12.11 3.85 7.56
C ALA A 467 12.06 3.45 6.06
N HIS A 468 10.92 2.93 5.59
CA HIS A 468 10.69 2.57 4.18
C HIS A 468 9.88 3.61 3.39
N LEU A 469 9.55 4.76 3.99
CA LEU A 469 8.87 5.83 3.27
C LEU A 469 9.82 6.48 2.26
N THR A 470 9.34 6.68 1.04
CA THR A 470 9.99 7.52 0.04
C THR A 470 9.90 8.98 0.46
N PRO A 471 10.72 9.89 -0.12
CA PRO A 471 10.65 11.32 0.21
C PRO A 471 9.23 11.91 0.06
N ASP A 472 8.46 11.40 -0.90
CA ASP A 472 7.07 11.81 -1.16
C ASP A 472 6.01 10.95 -0.45
N GLY A 473 6.44 10.14 0.53
CA GLY A 473 5.54 9.48 1.48
C GLY A 473 4.92 8.17 1.03
N TYR A 474 5.32 7.59 -0.12
CA TYR A 474 4.90 6.22 -0.45
C TYR A 474 5.65 5.20 0.40
N LEU A 475 4.93 4.18 0.87
CA LEU A 475 5.53 3.08 1.61
C LEU A 475 6.13 2.05 0.65
N GLY A 476 7.45 1.88 0.71
CA GLY A 476 8.16 0.78 0.06
C GLY A 476 8.29 -0.45 0.95
N GLY A 477 9.10 -1.42 0.50
CA GLY A 477 9.40 -2.63 1.28
C GLY A 477 8.26 -3.65 1.32
N GLY A 478 7.18 -3.44 0.57
CA GLY A 478 6.07 -4.39 0.49
C GLY A 478 6.42 -5.58 -0.40
N ALA A 479 6.08 -6.80 0.01
CA ALA A 479 6.18 -7.95 -0.88
C ALA A 479 5.12 -7.85 -1.99
N GLN A 480 5.51 -8.16 -3.23
CA GLN A 480 4.58 -8.15 -4.37
C GLN A 480 3.37 -9.07 -4.13
N SER A 481 2.27 -8.85 -4.85
CA SER A 481 1.15 -9.76 -4.93
C SER A 481 1.62 -11.21 -5.16
N ASN A 482 1.00 -12.17 -4.48
CA ASN A 482 1.36 -13.59 -4.53
C ASN A 482 1.02 -14.28 -5.87
N LYS A 483 0.52 -13.53 -6.86
CA LYS A 483 0.25 -14.00 -8.24
C LYS A 483 1.47 -14.68 -8.87
N GLY A 484 2.69 -14.24 -8.54
CA GLY A 484 3.94 -14.84 -9.01
C GLY A 484 4.38 -16.09 -8.23
N GLY A 485 3.56 -16.56 -7.29
CA GLY A 485 3.81 -17.74 -6.47
C GLY A 485 4.95 -17.59 -5.47
N ARG A 486 5.29 -18.71 -4.84
CA ARG A 486 6.29 -18.76 -3.75
C ARG A 486 7.65 -18.23 -4.16
N ALA A 487 8.11 -18.51 -5.39
CA ALA A 487 9.43 -18.06 -5.87
C ALA A 487 9.55 -16.53 -5.85
N LEU A 488 8.49 -15.80 -6.23
CA LEU A 488 8.47 -14.34 -6.13
C LEU A 488 8.37 -13.85 -4.68
N GLN A 489 7.65 -14.58 -3.82
CA GLN A 489 7.52 -14.20 -2.40
C GLN A 489 8.84 -14.35 -1.64
N VAL A 490 9.60 -15.43 -1.89
CA VAL A 490 10.88 -15.68 -1.18
C VAL A 490 12.05 -14.83 -1.69
N SER A 491 11.91 -14.18 -2.86
CA SER A 491 12.95 -13.27 -3.34
C SER A 491 12.98 -11.96 -2.55
N ASP A 492 14.02 -11.17 -2.79
CA ASP A 492 14.22 -9.82 -2.25
C ASP A 492 13.41 -8.74 -2.99
N TYR A 493 12.59 -9.11 -3.97
CA TYR A 493 11.83 -8.17 -4.78
C TYR A 493 10.74 -7.46 -3.97
N ARG A 494 10.91 -6.15 -3.76
CA ARG A 494 9.98 -5.30 -3.00
C ARG A 494 9.51 -4.12 -3.82
N VAL A 495 8.31 -3.63 -3.51
CA VAL A 495 7.57 -2.70 -4.36
C VAL A 495 7.03 -1.52 -3.54
N LEU A 496 6.74 -0.41 -4.26
CA LEU A 496 5.87 0.66 -3.77
C LEU A 496 4.43 0.24 -4.02
N TYR A 497 3.70 -0.05 -2.95
CA TYR A 497 2.37 -0.65 -3.08
C TYR A 497 1.41 0.04 -2.09
N PRO A 498 0.52 0.93 -2.59
CA PRO A 498 -0.28 1.78 -1.70
C PRO A 498 -1.24 1.05 -0.76
N MET A 499 -1.64 -0.20 -1.03
CA MET A 499 -2.41 -0.98 -0.04
C MET A 499 -1.71 -1.10 1.34
N GLY A 500 -0.38 -1.01 1.35
CA GLY A 500 0.44 -1.12 2.55
C GLY A 500 0.44 0.19 3.33
N MET A 501 0.29 1.31 2.61
CA MET A 501 0.02 2.60 3.23
C MET A 501 -1.29 2.55 3.99
N GLY A 502 -2.35 1.95 3.42
CA GLY A 502 -3.61 1.70 4.11
C GLY A 502 -3.44 0.92 5.41
N LEU A 503 -2.71 -0.20 5.38
CA LEU A 503 -2.42 -0.99 6.60
C LEU A 503 -1.58 -0.23 7.64
N MET A 504 -0.60 0.55 7.19
CA MET A 504 0.19 1.42 8.07
C MET A 504 -0.66 2.53 8.69
N ALA A 505 -1.66 3.06 7.99
CA ALA A 505 -2.58 4.07 8.51
C ALA A 505 -3.45 3.49 9.64
N GLN A 506 -3.94 2.26 9.45
CA GLN A 506 -4.67 1.53 10.48
C GLN A 506 -3.81 1.30 11.74
N LEU A 507 -2.53 0.94 11.56
CA LEU A 507 -1.57 0.83 12.67
C LEU A 507 -1.33 2.18 13.36
N TYR A 508 -1.07 3.23 12.58
CA TYR A 508 -0.84 4.57 13.12
C TYR A 508 -2.03 5.01 13.96
N ALA A 509 -3.24 4.90 13.42
CA ALA A 509 -4.46 5.28 14.11
C ALA A 509 -4.68 4.48 15.39
N ALA A 510 -4.48 3.15 15.36
CA ALA A 510 -4.59 2.31 16.55
C ALA A 510 -3.56 2.66 17.64
N LEU A 511 -2.39 3.21 17.28
CA LEU A 511 -1.39 3.66 18.26
C LEU A 511 -1.69 5.03 18.87
N GLN A 512 -2.58 5.82 18.26
CA GLN A 512 -3.02 7.13 18.78
C GLN A 512 -4.35 7.06 19.56
N ALA A 513 -5.08 5.95 19.44
CA ALA A 513 -6.44 5.78 19.97
C ALA A 513 -6.51 5.44 21.47
#